data_AF-A0A3M6HG76-F1
#
_entry.id   AF-A0A3M6HG76-F1
#
_cell.length_a   1.000
_cell.length_b   1.000
_cell.length_c   1.000
_cell.angle_alpha   90.00
_cell.angle_beta   90.00
_cell.angle_gamma   90.00
#
_symmetry.space_group_name_H-M   'P 1'
#
loop_
_entity.id
_entity.type
_entity.pdbx_description
1 polymer ?
#
loop_
_entity_poly.entity_id
_entity_poly.type
_entity_poly.pdbx_seq_one_letter_code
_entity_poly.pdbx_strand_id
1 'polypeptide(L)'
;MNKTMHFTSTQTYAFPARQRGMVLLVSLVFLLLLTLLGISSMQNATLQEKMAGSVTVRNVSFQAAEAQLRLGESRIMESSFAMAVCNSFAACAPPVDSTTVQNPGLGTSGVTWIGTSAAMFGIQNLGTTPTPIKRPANCTGSVTMYRVTAIAIQGTSRTVLESIYANC
;
A
#
# COMPACT_ATOMS: atom_id res chain seq x y z
N MET A 1 -67.90 -74.97 28.82
CA MET A 1 -67.43 -73.63 28.40
C MET A 1 -66.16 -73.29 29.17
N ASN A 2 -64.98 -73.43 28.57
CA ASN A 2 -63.72 -73.01 29.18
C ASN A 2 -62.96 -72.19 28.14
N LYS A 3 -62.80 -70.88 28.37
CA LYS A 3 -62.04 -69.96 27.52
C LYS A 3 -60.63 -69.86 28.08
N THR A 4 -59.64 -70.37 27.35
CA THR A 4 -58.22 -70.11 27.61
C THR A 4 -57.82 -68.82 26.89
N MET A 5 -57.44 -67.80 27.67
CA MET A 5 -56.78 -66.60 27.15
C MET A 5 -55.28 -66.88 27.04
N HIS A 6 -54.72 -66.77 25.83
CA HIS A 6 -53.28 -66.79 25.60
C HIS A 6 -52.76 -65.36 25.40
N PHE A 7 -51.77 -65.00 26.21
CA PHE A 7 -51.16 -63.68 26.34
C PHE A 7 -50.10 -63.42 25.24
N THR A 8 -49.93 -62.14 24.93
CA THR A 8 -49.32 -61.52 23.74
C THR A 8 -47.81 -61.73 23.58
N SER A 9 -47.37 -61.88 22.32
CA SER A 9 -45.97 -61.94 21.88
C SER A 9 -45.25 -60.58 22.04
N THR A 10 -44.09 -60.58 22.70
CA THR A 10 -43.13 -59.46 22.74
C THR A 10 -42.39 -59.36 21.41
N GLN A 11 -42.60 -58.27 20.65
CA GLN A 11 -41.79 -57.97 19.47
C GLN A 11 -40.40 -57.47 19.90
N THR A 12 -39.40 -58.33 19.76
CA THR A 12 -37.98 -57.94 19.70
C THR A 12 -37.68 -57.29 18.36
N TYR A 13 -37.36 -56.00 18.35
CA TYR A 13 -36.83 -55.30 17.17
C TYR A 13 -35.42 -55.81 16.88
N ALA A 14 -35.29 -56.69 15.89
CA ALA A 14 -34.01 -57.15 15.38
C ALA A 14 -33.36 -56.05 14.53
N PHE A 15 -32.17 -55.58 14.92
CA PHE A 15 -31.36 -54.70 14.07
C PHE A 15 -30.82 -55.51 12.88
N PRO A 16 -31.14 -55.14 11.63
CA PRO A 16 -30.61 -55.82 10.47
C PRO A 16 -29.10 -55.56 10.36
N ALA A 17 -28.29 -56.62 10.52
CA ALA A 17 -26.85 -56.57 10.37
C ALA A 17 -26.42 -57.13 9.00
N ARG A 18 -26.03 -56.24 8.08
CA ARG A 18 -24.84 -56.34 7.20
C ARG A 18 -24.83 -55.21 6.16
N GLN A 19 -24.34 -54.03 6.56
CA GLN A 19 -23.79 -53.07 5.60
C GLN A 19 -22.37 -53.54 5.24
N ARG A 20 -22.19 -54.06 4.02
CA ARG A 20 -20.87 -54.41 3.48
C ARG A 20 -20.49 -53.40 2.39
N GLY A 21 -19.42 -52.64 2.62
CA GLY A 21 -18.65 -51.96 1.55
C GLY A 21 -18.82 -50.44 1.40
N MET A 22 -20.00 -49.86 1.66
CA MET A 22 -20.26 -48.44 1.31
C MET A 22 -19.70 -47.40 2.30
N VAL A 23 -19.49 -47.78 3.56
CA VAL A 23 -19.02 -46.84 4.60
C VAL A 23 -17.68 -46.22 4.24
N LEU A 24 -16.77 -47.03 3.68
CA LEU A 24 -15.44 -46.55 3.27
C LEU A 24 -15.53 -45.53 2.14
N LEU A 25 -16.38 -45.76 1.13
CA LEU A 25 -16.60 -44.80 0.04
C LEU A 25 -17.21 -43.49 0.54
N VAL A 26 -18.24 -43.56 1.38
CA VAL A 26 -18.87 -42.37 1.97
C VAL A 26 -17.85 -41.59 2.79
N SER A 27 -17.04 -42.27 3.62
CA SER A 27 -15.99 -41.63 4.41
C SER A 27 -14.92 -40.95 3.54
N LEU A 28 -14.53 -41.57 2.42
CA LEU A 28 -13.57 -41.00 1.49
C LEU A 28 -14.13 -39.76 0.79
N VAL A 29 -15.41 -39.80 0.38
CA VAL A 29 -16.08 -38.63 -0.22
C VAL A 29 -16.15 -37.48 0.78
N PHE A 30 -16.56 -37.73 2.03
CA PHE A 30 -16.55 -36.70 3.06
C PHE A 30 -15.14 -36.16 3.34
N LEU A 31 -14.14 -37.03 3.44
CA LEU A 31 -12.74 -36.60 3.63
C LEU A 31 -12.28 -35.74 2.45
N LEU A 32 -12.56 -36.15 1.21
CA LEU A 32 -12.24 -35.38 0.01
C LEU A 32 -12.90 -34.00 0.06
N LEU A 33 -14.19 -33.92 0.38
CA LEU A 33 -14.89 -32.65 0.52
C LEU A 33 -14.26 -31.76 1.60
N LEU A 34 -13.94 -32.30 2.77
CA LEU A 34 -13.26 -31.56 3.85
C LEU A 34 -11.88 -31.06 3.41
N THR A 35 -11.11 -31.86 2.67
CA THR A 35 -9.80 -31.43 2.15
C THR A 35 -9.94 -30.29 1.15
N LEU A 36 -10.91 -30.34 0.24
CA LEU A 36 -11.16 -29.27 -0.74
C LEU A 36 -11.61 -27.97 -0.06
N LEU A 37 -12.46 -28.07 0.96
CA LEU A 37 -12.86 -26.92 1.78
C LEU A 37 -11.67 -26.33 2.54
N GLY A 38 -10.82 -27.19 3.12
CA GLY A 38 -9.60 -26.78 3.80
C GLY A 38 -8.62 -26.05 2.85
N ILE A 39 -8.39 -26.61 1.67
CA ILE A 39 -7.52 -26.02 0.65
C ILE A 39 -8.07 -24.67 0.18
N SER A 40 -9.37 -24.59 -0.13
CA SER A 40 -10.03 -23.33 -0.55
C SER A 40 -9.89 -22.24 0.51
N SER A 41 -10.10 -22.59 1.79
CA SER A 41 -9.91 -21.67 2.92
C SER A 41 -8.46 -21.16 3.01
N MET A 42 -7.47 -22.04 2.90
CA MET A 42 -6.05 -21.67 2.92
C MET A 42 -5.65 -20.77 1.73
N GLN A 43 -6.19 -21.04 0.54
CA GLN A 43 -5.96 -20.20 -0.64
C GLN A 43 -6.49 -18.77 -0.42
N ASN A 44 -7.70 -18.64 0.13
CA ASN A 44 -8.27 -17.34 0.46
C ASN A 44 -7.44 -16.59 1.53
N ALA A 45 -7.01 -17.28 2.59
CA ALA A 45 -6.14 -16.70 3.61
C ALA A 45 -4.83 -16.18 3.01
N THR A 46 -4.21 -16.97 2.11
CA THR A 46 -2.98 -16.58 1.40
C THR A 46 -3.17 -15.34 0.53
N LEU A 47 -4.31 -15.23 -0.16
CA LEU A 47 -4.64 -14.05 -0.97
C LEU A 47 -4.84 -12.81 -0.09
N GLN A 48 -5.54 -12.95 1.03
CA GLN A 48 -5.74 -11.86 1.99
C GLN A 48 -4.41 -11.38 2.59
N GLU A 49 -3.50 -12.29 2.93
CA GLU A 49 -2.16 -11.95 3.40
C GLU A 49 -1.37 -11.16 2.34
N LYS A 50 -1.38 -11.60 1.08
CA LYS A 50 -0.72 -10.88 -0.03
C LYS A 50 -1.31 -9.49 -0.27
N MET A 51 -2.64 -9.36 -0.20
CA MET A 51 -3.31 -8.07 -0.34
C MET A 51 -2.98 -7.14 0.83
N ALA A 52 -3.03 -7.64 2.07
CA ALA A 52 -2.66 -6.88 3.26
C ALA A 52 -1.19 -6.43 3.19
N GLY A 53 -0.27 -7.32 2.82
CA GLY A 53 1.14 -6.99 2.62
C GLY A 53 1.36 -5.90 1.55
N SER A 54 0.67 -6.00 0.41
CA SER A 54 0.75 -5.00 -0.67
C SER A 54 0.29 -3.61 -0.21
N VAL A 55 -0.83 -3.53 0.53
CA VAL A 55 -1.34 -2.28 1.10
C VAL A 55 -0.36 -1.70 2.12
N THR A 56 0.17 -2.54 3.02
CA THR A 56 1.14 -2.09 4.03
C THR A 56 2.41 -1.52 3.38
N VAL A 57 2.98 -2.21 2.38
CA VAL A 57 4.18 -1.74 1.67
C VAL A 57 3.93 -0.38 0.98
N ARG A 58 2.77 -0.20 0.35
CA ARG A 58 2.38 1.09 -0.27
C ARG A 58 2.16 2.20 0.76
N ASN A 59 1.58 1.88 1.92
CA ASN A 59 1.34 2.87 2.97
C ASN A 59 2.67 3.33 3.58
N VAL A 60 3.60 2.41 3.83
CA VAL A 60 4.95 2.74 4.32
C VAL A 60 5.70 3.62 3.32
N SER A 61 5.69 3.28 2.02
CA SER A 61 6.31 4.15 1.00
C SER A 61 5.64 5.52 0.93
N PHE A 62 4.32 5.59 1.07
CA PHE A 62 3.60 6.86 1.07
C PHE A 62 3.97 7.75 2.27
N GLN A 63 3.94 7.21 3.48
CA GLN A 63 4.30 7.95 4.69
C GLN A 63 5.77 8.41 4.67
N ALA A 64 6.67 7.57 4.17
CA ALA A 64 8.07 7.93 4.01
C ALA A 64 8.26 9.07 2.99
N ALA A 65 7.53 9.05 1.86
CA ALA A 65 7.54 10.14 0.89
C ALA A 65 6.97 11.43 1.50
N GLU A 66 5.88 11.35 2.27
CA GLU A 66 5.30 12.52 2.96
C GLU A 66 6.29 13.12 3.98
N ALA A 67 7.00 12.28 4.73
CA ALA A 67 8.03 12.74 5.66
C ALA A 67 9.14 13.51 4.93
N GLN A 68 9.64 12.99 3.80
CA GLN A 68 10.65 13.69 2.98
C GLN A 68 10.11 14.97 2.33
N LEU A 69 8.84 14.99 1.93
CA LEU A 69 8.19 16.19 1.39
C LEU A 69 8.19 17.30 2.44
N ARG A 70 7.75 17.00 3.67
CA ARG A 70 7.76 17.95 4.79
C ARG A 70 9.17 18.41 5.15
N LEU A 71 10.17 17.53 5.07
CA LEU A 71 11.57 17.92 5.26
C LEU A 71 12.02 18.91 4.19
N GLY A 72 11.72 18.66 2.91
CA GLY A 72 12.04 19.57 1.81
C GLY A 72 11.34 20.93 1.94
N GLU A 73 10.08 20.94 2.37
CA GLU A 73 9.35 22.18 2.67
C GLU A 73 9.99 22.95 3.83
N SER A 74 10.39 22.26 4.90
CA SER A 74 11.05 22.90 6.05
C SER A 74 12.40 23.52 5.69
N ARG A 75 13.14 22.91 4.76
CA ARG A 75 14.40 23.48 4.23
C ARG A 75 14.19 24.82 3.55
N ILE A 76 13.08 24.98 2.83
CA ILE A 76 12.74 26.24 2.14
C ILE A 76 12.47 27.37 3.14
N MET A 77 11.97 27.04 4.34
CA MET A 77 11.67 28.01 5.40
C MET A 77 12.93 28.47 6.17
N GLU A 78 14.10 27.85 5.94
CA GLU A 78 15.35 28.27 6.59
C GLU A 78 15.80 29.63 6.05
N SER A 79 16.15 30.56 6.94
CA SER A 79 16.56 31.93 6.57
C SER A 79 17.75 32.02 5.60
N SER A 80 18.62 31.00 5.59
CA SER A 80 19.79 30.91 4.70
C SER A 80 19.52 30.14 3.40
N PHE A 81 18.29 29.67 3.18
CA PHE A 81 17.97 28.89 1.99
C PHE A 81 17.93 29.80 0.77
N ALA A 82 18.90 29.60 -0.12
CA ALA A 82 18.96 30.26 -1.42
C ALA A 82 19.29 29.23 -2.49
N MET A 83 18.52 29.24 -3.57
CA MET A 83 18.70 28.34 -4.71
C MET A 83 18.50 29.13 -6.00
N ALA A 84 19.37 28.90 -6.98
CA ALA A 84 19.21 29.51 -8.30
C ALA A 84 17.89 29.08 -8.95
N VAL A 85 17.22 30.03 -9.61
CA VAL A 85 16.04 29.72 -10.42
C VAL A 85 16.42 28.69 -11.48
N CYS A 86 15.54 27.72 -11.71
CA CYS A 86 15.76 26.74 -12.76
C CYS A 86 15.94 27.46 -14.11
N ASN A 87 17.00 27.08 -14.83
CA ASN A 87 17.54 27.85 -15.96
C ASN A 87 17.07 27.36 -17.34
N SER A 88 16.18 26.36 -17.38
CA SER A 88 15.65 25.78 -18.60
C SER A 88 14.28 25.14 -18.33
N PHE A 89 13.47 24.96 -19.38
CA PHE A 89 12.20 24.25 -19.27
C PHE A 89 12.36 22.85 -18.70
N ALA A 90 13.42 22.11 -19.08
CA ALA A 90 13.69 20.77 -18.56
C ALA A 90 14.02 20.80 -17.05
N ALA A 91 14.80 21.78 -16.60
CA ALA A 91 15.15 21.93 -15.18
C ALA A 91 14.00 22.45 -14.32
N CYS A 92 12.98 23.09 -14.91
CA CYS A 92 11.77 23.54 -14.22
C CYS A 92 10.59 22.54 -14.33
N ALA A 93 10.64 21.62 -15.29
CA ALA A 93 9.64 20.56 -15.46
C ALA A 93 9.68 19.59 -14.26
N PRO A 94 8.57 18.88 -13.97
CA PRO A 94 8.58 17.82 -12.98
C PRO A 94 9.74 16.84 -13.24
N PRO A 95 10.52 16.45 -12.21
CA PRO A 95 11.72 15.65 -12.42
C PRO A 95 11.39 14.29 -13.06
N VAL A 96 11.81 14.08 -14.31
CA VAL A 96 11.51 12.86 -15.07
C VAL A 96 12.16 11.61 -14.47
N ASP A 97 13.27 11.81 -13.75
CA ASP A 97 14.01 10.78 -13.02
C ASP A 97 13.42 10.47 -11.64
N SER A 98 12.34 11.15 -11.23
CA SER A 98 11.66 10.86 -9.96
C SER A 98 11.14 9.43 -9.86
N THR A 99 10.99 8.73 -10.99
CA THR A 99 10.57 7.33 -11.10
C THR A 99 11.72 6.34 -11.23
N THR A 100 12.95 6.82 -11.47
CA THR A 100 14.11 5.97 -11.78
C THR A 100 15.30 6.16 -10.83
N VAL A 101 15.47 7.34 -10.21
CA VAL A 101 16.58 7.63 -9.28
C VAL A 101 16.58 6.63 -8.11
N GLN A 102 17.76 6.17 -7.71
CA GLN A 102 17.93 5.18 -6.63
C GLN A 102 18.80 5.70 -5.49
N ASN A 103 19.66 6.68 -5.76
CA ASN A 103 20.62 7.18 -4.79
C ASN A 103 20.57 8.72 -4.74
N PRO A 104 20.82 9.32 -3.57
CA PRO A 104 21.00 10.76 -3.45
C PRO A 104 22.13 11.26 -4.37
N GLY A 105 22.03 12.51 -4.80
CA GLY A 105 22.98 13.14 -5.70
C GLY A 105 22.30 13.87 -6.86
N LEU A 106 23.11 14.32 -7.82
CA LEU A 106 22.61 15.02 -9.00
C LEU A 106 21.88 14.04 -9.92
N GLY A 107 20.58 14.28 -10.10
CA GLY A 107 19.71 13.53 -11.00
C GLY A 107 19.87 13.94 -12.46
N THR A 108 19.34 13.13 -13.37
CA THR A 108 19.41 13.42 -14.82
C THR A 108 18.49 14.58 -15.23
N SER A 109 17.50 14.92 -14.41
CA SER A 109 16.67 16.13 -14.55
C SER A 109 17.39 17.41 -14.12
N GLY A 110 18.60 17.32 -13.58
CA GLY A 110 19.33 18.44 -12.98
C GLY A 110 18.90 18.75 -11.54
N VAL A 111 17.93 18.02 -10.99
CA VAL A 111 17.55 18.13 -9.57
C VAL A 111 18.54 17.38 -8.69
N THR A 112 18.97 18.00 -7.59
CA THR A 112 19.79 17.32 -6.59
C THR A 112 18.90 16.63 -5.57
N TRP A 113 18.96 15.31 -5.53
CA TRP A 113 18.25 14.47 -4.57
C TRP A 113 18.99 14.39 -3.24
N ILE A 114 18.31 14.71 -2.15
CA ILE A 114 18.85 14.78 -0.79
C ILE A 114 18.09 13.77 0.07
N GLY A 115 18.82 12.98 0.87
CA GLY A 115 18.24 11.99 1.77
C GLY A 115 19.01 10.68 1.77
N THR A 116 18.28 9.58 1.70
CA THR A 116 18.81 8.20 1.64
C THR A 116 18.33 7.52 0.37
N SER A 117 18.88 6.36 0.02
CA SER A 117 18.38 5.56 -1.11
C SER A 117 16.93 5.07 -0.92
N ALA A 118 16.46 4.95 0.33
CA ALA A 118 15.10 4.54 0.64
C ALA A 118 14.09 5.69 0.59
N ALA A 119 14.52 6.92 0.91
CA ALA A 119 13.66 8.10 0.89
C ALA A 119 14.49 9.37 0.70
N MET A 120 14.08 10.20 -0.26
CA MET A 120 14.79 11.42 -0.66
C MET A 120 13.82 12.49 -1.18
N PHE A 121 14.26 13.75 -1.19
CA PHE A 121 13.54 14.85 -1.82
C PHE A 121 14.47 15.68 -2.69
N GLY A 122 13.89 16.39 -3.64
CA GLY A 122 14.56 17.38 -4.48
C GLY A 122 13.76 18.68 -4.48
N ILE A 123 14.46 19.82 -4.57
CA ILE A 123 13.84 21.15 -4.60
C ILE A 123 14.19 21.81 -5.94
N GLN A 124 13.20 22.42 -6.58
CA GLN A 124 13.35 23.25 -7.78
C GLN A 124 12.82 24.66 -7.48
N ASN A 125 13.60 25.69 -7.76
CA ASN A 125 13.13 27.08 -7.70
C ASN A 125 12.48 27.46 -9.04
N LEU A 126 11.14 27.61 -9.05
CA LEU A 126 10.33 27.92 -10.22
C LEU A 126 10.28 29.41 -10.57
N GLY A 127 10.95 30.26 -9.79
CA GLY A 127 11.03 31.70 -9.98
C GLY A 127 10.04 32.49 -9.13
N THR A 128 10.04 33.81 -9.32
CA THR A 128 9.24 34.75 -8.54
C THR A 128 7.98 35.17 -9.26
N THR A 129 6.86 35.26 -8.54
CA THR A 129 5.60 35.80 -9.07
C THR A 129 5.01 36.89 -8.17
N PRO A 130 4.60 38.04 -8.73
CA PRO A 130 3.87 39.07 -8.00
C PRO A 130 2.40 38.71 -7.76
N THR A 131 1.88 37.66 -8.38
CA THR A 131 0.45 37.29 -8.35
C THR A 131 0.25 35.79 -8.07
N PRO A 132 0.66 35.27 -6.90
CA PRO A 132 0.37 33.88 -6.54
C PRO A 132 -1.14 33.69 -6.30
N ILE A 133 -1.68 32.53 -6.70
CA ILE A 133 -3.11 32.18 -6.48
C ILE A 133 -3.42 32.13 -4.96
N LYS A 134 -2.50 31.59 -4.17
CA LYS A 134 -2.55 31.58 -2.71
C LYS A 134 -1.32 32.28 -2.17
N ARG A 135 -1.49 33.48 -1.59
CA ARG A 135 -0.43 34.26 -0.96
C ARG A 135 -0.42 34.02 0.55
N PRO A 136 0.73 33.73 1.18
CA PRO A 136 0.85 33.74 2.63
C PRO A 136 0.61 35.16 3.17
N ALA A 137 -0.15 35.30 4.26
CA ALA A 137 -0.57 36.60 4.80
C ALA A 137 0.61 37.50 5.25
N ASN A 138 1.75 36.89 5.58
CA ASN A 138 3.00 37.55 5.98
C ASN A 138 3.81 38.11 4.80
N CYS A 139 3.42 37.85 3.56
CA CYS A 139 4.17 38.24 2.38
C CYS A 139 3.59 39.49 1.71
N THR A 140 4.45 40.48 1.46
CA THR A 140 4.12 41.65 0.63
C THR A 140 4.93 41.59 -0.67
N GLY A 141 4.27 41.78 -1.82
CA GLY A 141 4.93 41.79 -3.13
C GLY A 141 5.09 40.40 -3.77
N SER A 142 6.26 40.20 -4.37
CA SER A 142 6.60 38.98 -5.11
C SER A 142 7.00 37.84 -4.16
N VAL A 143 6.53 36.63 -4.46
CA VAL A 143 6.88 35.41 -3.74
C VAL A 143 7.70 34.50 -4.64
N THR A 144 8.65 33.76 -4.08
CA THR A 144 9.40 32.74 -4.80
C THR A 144 8.67 31.41 -4.71
N MET A 145 8.46 30.76 -5.84
CA MET A 145 7.78 29.48 -5.94
C MET A 145 8.80 28.36 -6.00
N TYR A 146 8.62 27.34 -5.17
CA TYR A 146 9.46 26.15 -5.14
C TYR A 146 8.60 24.92 -5.39
N ARG A 147 9.08 23.98 -6.21
CA ARG A 147 8.56 22.61 -6.23
C ARG A 147 9.41 21.76 -5.31
N VAL A 148 8.77 21.03 -4.41
CA VAL A 148 9.40 19.94 -3.67
C VAL A 148 8.86 18.64 -4.24
N THR A 149 9.75 17.79 -4.72
CA THR A 149 9.42 16.43 -5.15
C THR A 149 10.04 15.45 -4.17
N ALA A 150 9.24 14.61 -3.55
CA ALA A 150 9.69 13.60 -2.60
C ALA A 150 9.46 12.20 -3.15
N ILE A 151 10.41 11.30 -2.86
CA ILE A 151 10.42 9.92 -3.29
C ILE A 151 10.63 9.05 -2.07
N ALA A 152 9.90 7.95 -1.99
CA ALA A 152 10.28 6.85 -1.13
C ALA A 152 10.07 5.50 -1.81
N ILE A 153 10.97 4.58 -1.52
CA ILE A 153 11.06 3.24 -2.09
C ILE A 153 10.99 2.24 -0.94
N GLN A 154 9.94 1.42 -0.93
CA GLN A 154 9.76 0.32 0.02
C GLN A 154 9.47 -0.96 -0.77
N GLY A 155 10.45 -1.88 -0.81
CA GLY A 155 10.32 -3.12 -1.58
C GLY A 155 10.03 -2.83 -3.06
N THR A 156 8.87 -3.26 -3.55
CA THR A 156 8.41 -3.02 -4.93
C THR A 156 7.57 -1.75 -5.09
N SER A 157 7.25 -1.04 -4.00
CA SER A 157 6.48 0.20 -4.05
C SER A 157 7.40 1.40 -4.10
N ARG A 158 7.17 2.26 -5.09
CA ARG A 158 7.77 3.60 -5.20
C ARG A 158 6.64 4.62 -5.13
N THR A 159 6.75 5.56 -4.20
CA THR A 159 5.83 6.69 -4.11
C THR A 159 6.57 7.96 -4.48
N VAL A 160 5.95 8.79 -5.32
CA VAL A 160 6.42 10.14 -5.66
C VAL A 160 5.33 11.11 -5.26
N LEU A 161 5.67 12.10 -4.44
CA LEU A 161 4.77 13.20 -4.04
C LEU A 161 5.38 14.51 -4.51
N GLU A 162 4.51 15.44 -4.91
CA GLU A 162 4.92 16.79 -5.30
C GLU A 162 4.10 17.83 -4.56
N SER A 163 4.76 18.87 -4.08
CA SER A 163 4.12 20.09 -3.58
C SER A 163 4.74 21.32 -4.20
N ILE A 164 3.94 22.38 -4.30
CA ILE A 164 4.41 23.70 -4.70
C ILE A 164 4.25 24.63 -3.51
N TYR A 165 5.38 25.15 -3.04
CA TYR A 165 5.48 26.00 -1.87
C TYR A 165 5.85 27.43 -2.28
N ALA A 166 5.17 28.42 -1.71
CA ALA A 166 5.47 29.84 -1.93
C ALA A 166 6.21 30.37 -0.69
N ASN A 167 7.40 30.94 -0.89
CA ASN A 167 8.18 31.55 0.18
C ASN A 167 8.57 33.00 -0.13
N CYS A 168 8.76 33.75 0.94
CA CYS A 168 9.10 35.15 1.01
C CYS A 168 10.19 35.24 2.08
#